data_AF-A0A934R4G7-F1
#
_entry.id   AF-A0A934R4G7-F1
#
_cell.length_a   1.000
_cell.length_b   1.000
_cell.length_c   1.000
_cell.angle_alpha   90.00
_cell.angle_beta   90.00
_cell.angle_gamma   90.00
#
_symmetry.space_group_name_H-M   'P 1'
#
loop_
_entity.id
_entity.type
_entity.pdbx_description
1 polymer ?
#
loop_
_entity_poly.entity_id
_entity_poly.type
_entity_poly.pdbx_seq_one_letter_code
_entity_poly.pdbx_strand_id
1 'polypeptide(L)'
;MKKRSFLSAICSVAFLCQSPLFADTYGPYTYTEHADSITIDRYESEVWQAVVAEVPETIAGKPVTVIGAHAFARYWMMKHIVLPKGIVRIEDGAFEGCSEVVDINIPSGVVSIGESAFASLFELQAVDLPSGLTHLGDRAFEDCWEIRSVKIPPGITRIGPSTFYGCNSLSEVTFPATLTHIGDYAFGSCWRLEYARFAGNAPALGVDAFDGVSNFFAVYSYYWSKGFTYPTWQGFDSELIRIPRLEILGPKGFPLKNGGTVQAFGDAKVGKRGKSKSYVIDNGGARELANISLTKSGANKGDFTVTPLPKKSLKGYKSMEFIVTFNPKGKGTRNATLLIRSNDPRNPAFEVKLTGKGLAR
;
A
#
# COMPACT_ATOMS: atom_id res chain seq x y z
N MET A 1 -30.89 -51.87 55.82
CA MET A 1 -29.59 -51.74 56.51
C MET A 1 -28.67 -50.95 55.57
N LYS A 2 -28.53 -49.63 55.76
CA LYS A 2 -27.45 -48.94 56.50
C LYS A 2 -26.02 -49.23 55.98
N LYS A 3 -25.41 -48.17 55.39
CA LYS A 3 -24.03 -47.66 55.62
C LYS A 3 -22.87 -48.59 55.13
N ARG A 4 -21.71 -48.14 54.66
CA ARG A 4 -20.95 -46.88 54.86
C ARG A 4 -19.73 -46.86 53.91
N SER A 5 -19.27 -45.65 53.63
CA SER A 5 -17.97 -45.23 53.09
C SER A 5 -16.74 -45.90 53.72
N PHE A 6 -15.62 -45.91 52.98
CA PHE A 6 -14.30 -45.59 53.54
C PHE A 6 -13.50 -44.71 52.57
N LEU A 7 -13.35 -43.44 52.97
CA LEU A 7 -12.16 -42.65 52.68
C LEU A 7 -10.97 -43.31 53.38
N SER A 8 -9.80 -43.24 52.76
CA SER A 8 -8.52 -43.20 53.48
C SER A 8 -7.62 -42.19 52.77
N ALA A 9 -7.25 -41.18 53.53
CA ALA A 9 -6.41 -40.04 53.16
C ALA A 9 -4.99 -40.23 53.73
N ILE A 10 -4.13 -39.22 53.47
CA ILE A 10 -2.87 -38.87 54.17
C ILE A 10 -1.64 -39.60 53.58
N CYS A 11 -0.48 -39.00 53.23
CA CYS A 11 0.14 -37.74 53.62
C CYS A 11 1.12 -37.17 52.57
N SER A 12 1.17 -35.84 52.53
CA SER A 12 2.16 -34.92 51.95
C SER A 12 3.64 -35.28 52.10
N VAL A 13 4.41 -34.98 51.03
CA VAL A 13 5.67 -34.23 51.16
C VAL A 13 5.65 -33.12 50.12
N ALA A 14 5.71 -31.88 50.60
CA ALA A 14 5.80 -30.67 49.80
C ALA A 14 7.17 -30.57 49.12
N PHE A 15 7.16 -30.32 47.81
CA PHE A 15 8.26 -29.64 47.15
C PHE A 15 7.75 -28.25 46.78
N LEU A 16 8.28 -27.24 47.47
CA LEU A 16 8.12 -25.83 47.12
C LEU A 16 8.83 -25.61 45.77
N CYS A 17 8.12 -25.82 44.68
CA CYS A 17 8.41 -25.12 43.43
C CYS A 17 7.35 -24.02 43.36
N GLN A 18 7.77 -22.75 43.44
CA GLN A 18 6.88 -21.63 43.18
C GLN A 18 6.33 -21.80 41.76
N SER A 19 5.10 -22.32 41.66
CA SER A 19 4.30 -22.23 40.45
C SER A 19 4.15 -20.75 40.10
N PRO A 20 4.31 -20.34 38.83
CA PRO A 20 4.00 -18.97 38.46
C PRO A 20 2.57 -18.66 38.88
N LEU A 21 2.31 -17.41 39.28
CA LEU A 21 0.98 -16.84 39.44
C LEU A 21 0.07 -17.38 38.33
N PHE A 22 -1.13 -17.88 38.68
CA PHE A 22 -2.12 -18.34 37.71
C PHE A 22 -2.30 -17.26 36.63
N ALA A 23 -1.96 -17.58 35.38
CA ALA A 23 -2.32 -16.74 34.25
C ALA A 23 -3.85 -16.70 34.16
N ASP A 24 -4.43 -15.52 34.01
CA ASP A 24 -5.87 -15.39 33.85
C ASP A 24 -6.29 -16.06 32.53
N THR A 25 -7.39 -16.80 32.56
CA THR A 25 -7.88 -17.57 31.41
C THR A 25 -9.25 -17.11 30.94
N TYR A 26 -9.47 -17.14 29.63
CA TYR A 26 -10.75 -16.89 28.99
C TYR A 26 -10.94 -17.93 27.87
N GLY A 27 -11.70 -18.99 28.16
CA GLY A 27 -11.78 -20.13 27.25
C GLY A 27 -10.38 -20.72 26.97
N PRO A 28 -9.98 -20.91 25.70
CA PRO A 28 -8.67 -21.45 25.35
C PRO A 28 -7.53 -20.41 25.44
N TYR A 29 -7.78 -19.19 25.93
CA TYR A 29 -6.78 -18.12 25.95
C TYR A 29 -6.24 -17.88 27.35
N THR A 30 -4.92 -17.84 27.50
CA THR A 30 -4.28 -17.16 28.65
C THR A 30 -3.97 -15.72 28.25
N TYR A 31 -4.14 -14.78 29.18
CA TYR A 31 -3.98 -13.36 28.87
C TYR A 31 -3.36 -12.56 30.02
N THR A 32 -2.79 -11.41 29.65
CA THR A 32 -2.32 -10.39 30.57
C THR A 32 -3.24 -9.19 30.48
N GLU A 33 -3.80 -8.79 31.63
CA GLU A 33 -4.63 -7.59 31.75
C GLU A 33 -3.78 -6.35 32.04
N HIS A 34 -3.89 -5.34 31.17
CA HIS A 34 -3.30 -4.01 31.36
C HIS A 34 -4.37 -3.02 31.82
N ALA A 35 -3.99 -1.76 32.08
CA ALA A 35 -4.91 -0.74 32.59
C ALA A 35 -6.15 -0.55 31.69
N ASP A 36 -5.99 -0.59 30.37
CA ASP A 36 -7.00 -0.26 29.36
C ASP A 36 -7.13 -1.30 28.23
N SER A 37 -6.41 -2.42 28.33
CA SER A 37 -6.23 -3.35 27.22
C SER A 37 -5.87 -4.76 27.69
N ILE A 38 -5.98 -5.72 26.76
CA ILE A 38 -5.61 -7.12 26.96
C ILE A 38 -4.56 -7.55 25.93
N THR A 39 -3.58 -8.32 26.39
CA THR A 39 -2.65 -9.10 25.55
C THR A 39 -3.02 -10.58 25.63
N ILE A 40 -3.17 -11.25 24.47
CA ILE A 40 -3.28 -12.72 24.43
C ILE A 40 -1.88 -13.30 24.53
N ASP A 41 -1.57 -13.99 25.62
CA ASP A 41 -0.24 -14.57 25.84
C ASP A 41 -0.10 -15.95 25.22
N ARG A 42 -1.19 -16.73 25.20
CA ARG A 42 -1.21 -18.07 24.64
C ARG A 42 -2.61 -18.50 24.26
N TYR A 43 -2.70 -19.30 23.21
CA TYR A 43 -3.83 -20.13 22.85
C TYR A 43 -3.51 -21.60 23.21
N GLU A 44 -4.38 -22.23 23.99
CA GLU A 44 -4.34 -23.65 24.39
C GLU A 44 -5.74 -24.25 24.20
N SER A 45 -5.98 -24.88 23.04
CA SER A 45 -7.25 -25.54 22.76
C SER A 45 -7.32 -26.92 23.43
N GLU A 46 -8.41 -27.20 24.12
CA GLU A 46 -8.73 -28.56 24.62
C GLU A 46 -9.08 -29.54 23.48
N VAL A 47 -9.45 -29.03 22.31
CA VAL A 47 -9.70 -29.82 21.10
C VAL A 47 -8.35 -30.18 20.46
N TRP A 48 -8.00 -31.45 20.49
CA TRP A 48 -6.87 -32.01 19.74
C TRP A 48 -7.09 -31.70 18.24
N GLN A 49 -6.15 -30.99 17.61
CA GLN A 49 -6.23 -30.55 16.20
C GLN A 49 -7.22 -29.42 15.90
N ALA A 50 -7.36 -28.42 16.78
CA ALA A 50 -8.14 -27.23 16.45
C ALA A 50 -7.71 -26.59 15.12
N VAL A 51 -8.67 -26.43 14.21
CA VAL A 51 -8.46 -25.87 12.86
C VAL A 51 -8.92 -24.42 12.72
N VAL A 52 -9.64 -23.89 13.72
CA VAL A 52 -10.10 -22.49 13.77
C VAL A 52 -9.80 -21.90 15.15
N ALA A 53 -9.30 -20.66 15.17
CA ALA A 53 -9.22 -19.83 16.38
C ALA A 53 -9.90 -18.48 16.16
N GLU A 54 -10.82 -18.11 17.06
CA GLU A 54 -11.52 -16.82 17.04
C GLU A 54 -11.10 -15.98 18.24
N VAL A 55 -10.23 -15.00 18.02
CA VAL A 55 -9.74 -14.14 19.10
C VAL A 55 -10.87 -13.20 19.55
N PRO A 56 -11.22 -13.17 20.85
CA PRO A 56 -12.32 -12.34 21.34
C PRO A 56 -12.02 -10.85 21.18
N GLU A 57 -13.04 -10.04 20.88
CA GLU A 57 -12.87 -8.57 20.81
C GLU A 57 -12.55 -7.96 22.18
N THR A 58 -13.11 -8.54 23.25
CA THR A 58 -12.92 -8.07 24.63
C THR A 58 -12.77 -9.23 25.61
N ILE A 59 -11.93 -9.05 26.63
CA ILE A 59 -11.85 -9.93 27.82
C ILE A 59 -11.96 -9.03 29.05
N ALA A 60 -12.73 -9.43 30.06
CA ALA A 60 -12.98 -8.64 31.28
C ALA A 60 -13.48 -7.19 31.02
N GLY A 61 -14.21 -6.98 29.91
CA GLY A 61 -14.70 -5.66 29.50
C GLY A 61 -13.64 -4.73 28.89
N LYS A 62 -12.41 -5.21 28.69
CA LYS A 62 -11.29 -4.49 28.06
C LYS A 62 -11.04 -5.01 26.64
N PRO A 63 -10.65 -4.15 25.69
CA PRO A 63 -10.35 -4.57 24.33
C PRO A 63 -9.10 -5.44 24.25
N VAL A 64 -9.13 -6.47 23.42
CA VAL A 64 -7.93 -7.22 23.04
C VAL A 64 -7.19 -6.42 21.97
N THR A 65 -5.96 -6.03 22.28
CA THR A 65 -5.18 -5.11 21.42
C THR A 65 -3.83 -5.68 20.99
N VAL A 66 -3.34 -6.74 21.64
CA VAL A 66 -2.06 -7.36 21.34
C VAL A 66 -2.21 -8.87 21.24
N ILE A 67 -1.64 -9.45 20.18
CA ILE A 67 -1.32 -10.87 20.14
C ILE A 67 0.12 -11.01 20.59
N GLY A 68 0.32 -11.63 21.76
CA GLY A 68 1.61 -11.75 22.41
C GLY A 68 2.55 -12.72 21.70
N ALA A 69 3.82 -12.66 22.11
CA ALA A 69 4.86 -13.46 21.50
C ALA A 69 4.55 -14.97 21.57
N HIS A 70 4.68 -15.65 20.44
CA HIS A 70 4.39 -17.07 20.27
C HIS A 70 2.98 -17.52 20.71
N ALA A 71 1.99 -16.62 20.81
CA ALA A 71 0.68 -16.93 21.36
C ALA A 71 -0.04 -18.09 20.62
N PHE A 72 0.17 -18.23 19.32
CA PHE A 72 -0.37 -19.29 18.47
C PHE A 72 0.73 -20.10 17.78
N ALA A 73 1.98 -20.02 18.21
CA ALA A 73 3.07 -20.69 17.52
C ALA A 73 2.88 -22.23 17.50
N ARG A 74 3.27 -22.85 16.38
CA ARG A 74 3.35 -24.31 16.16
C ARG A 74 2.01 -25.06 16.23
N TYR A 75 0.89 -24.36 16.04
CA TYR A 75 -0.39 -25.01 15.75
C TYR A 75 -0.46 -25.44 14.29
N TRP A 76 0.27 -26.50 13.94
CA TRP A 76 0.48 -26.96 12.55
C TRP A 76 -0.79 -27.29 11.77
N MET A 77 -1.90 -27.57 12.46
CA MET A 77 -3.20 -27.91 11.84
C MET A 77 -4.17 -26.72 11.78
N MET A 78 -3.79 -25.55 12.27
CA MET A 78 -4.62 -24.35 12.24
C MET A 78 -4.84 -23.92 10.79
N LYS A 79 -6.11 -23.75 10.38
CA LYS A 79 -6.47 -23.33 9.01
C LYS A 79 -6.99 -21.90 8.93
N HIS A 80 -7.70 -21.46 9.98
CA HIS A 80 -8.33 -20.14 10.02
C HIS A 80 -8.09 -19.46 11.36
N ILE A 81 -7.69 -18.19 11.31
CA ILE A 81 -7.52 -17.35 12.50
C ILE A 81 -8.29 -16.06 12.28
N VAL A 82 -9.25 -15.78 13.16
CA VAL A 82 -10.05 -14.56 13.11
C VAL A 82 -9.52 -13.58 14.15
N LEU A 83 -8.92 -12.48 13.67
CA LEU A 83 -8.42 -11.40 14.51
C LEU A 83 -9.46 -10.28 14.66
N PRO A 84 -9.72 -9.76 15.87
CA PRO A 84 -10.67 -8.68 16.08
C PRO A 84 -10.11 -7.35 15.56
N LYS A 85 -10.98 -6.39 15.26
CA LYS A 85 -10.57 -5.08 14.71
C LYS A 85 -9.70 -4.26 15.67
N GLY A 86 -9.74 -4.55 16.96
CA GLY A 86 -9.02 -3.86 18.02
C GLY A 86 -7.52 -4.18 18.10
N ILE A 87 -7.01 -5.15 17.35
CA ILE A 87 -5.58 -5.48 17.37
C ILE A 87 -4.75 -4.32 16.81
N VAL A 88 -3.76 -3.91 17.61
CA VAL A 88 -2.79 -2.85 17.32
C VAL A 88 -1.40 -3.43 17.09
N ARG A 89 -1.05 -4.53 17.77
CA ARG A 89 0.28 -5.16 17.69
C ARG A 89 0.17 -6.68 17.57
N ILE A 90 1.04 -7.25 16.75
CA ILE A 90 1.27 -8.70 16.65
C ILE A 90 2.75 -8.90 16.96
N GLU A 91 3.05 -9.60 18.04
CA GLU A 91 4.41 -9.75 18.57
C GLU A 91 5.16 -10.93 17.95
N ASP A 92 6.39 -11.12 18.41
CA ASP A 92 7.36 -12.03 17.80
C ASP A 92 6.85 -13.48 17.80
N GLY A 93 6.96 -14.13 16.64
CA GLY A 93 6.55 -15.52 16.44
C GLY A 93 5.07 -15.80 16.73
N ALA A 94 4.21 -14.79 16.82
CA ALA A 94 2.81 -14.92 17.24
C ALA A 94 2.06 -16.06 16.55
N PHE A 95 2.27 -16.27 15.25
CA PHE A 95 1.66 -17.33 14.44
C PHE A 95 2.71 -18.25 13.79
N GLU A 96 3.96 -18.22 14.24
CA GLU A 96 5.06 -18.98 13.66
C GLU A 96 4.72 -20.47 13.52
N GLY A 97 4.83 -21.00 12.31
CA GLY A 97 4.60 -22.41 12.04
C GLY A 97 3.14 -22.85 12.09
N CYS A 98 2.15 -21.96 11.99
CA CYS A 98 0.76 -22.36 11.70
C CYS A 98 0.63 -22.79 10.23
N SER A 99 1.28 -23.89 9.86
CA SER A 99 1.60 -24.27 8.47
C SER A 99 0.42 -24.41 7.51
N GLU A 100 -0.78 -24.67 8.03
CA GLU A 100 -2.00 -24.92 7.24
C GLU A 100 -2.89 -23.66 7.09
N VAL A 101 -2.45 -22.50 7.59
CA VAL A 101 -3.21 -21.24 7.46
C VAL A 101 -3.15 -20.76 6.01
N VAL A 102 -4.31 -20.73 5.35
CA VAL A 102 -4.44 -20.35 3.92
C VAL A 102 -4.65 -18.84 3.74
N ASP A 103 -5.36 -18.23 4.69
CA ASP A 103 -5.65 -16.80 4.72
C ASP A 103 -5.56 -16.24 6.14
N ILE A 104 -5.14 -14.98 6.25
CA ILE A 104 -5.19 -14.22 7.50
C ILE A 104 -5.51 -12.76 7.20
N ASN A 105 -6.60 -12.27 7.78
CA ASN A 105 -6.99 -10.87 7.67
C ASN A 105 -6.32 -10.06 8.80
N ILE A 106 -5.23 -9.35 8.49
CA ILE A 106 -4.57 -8.45 9.44
C ILE A 106 -5.42 -7.18 9.61
N PRO A 107 -5.91 -6.86 10.82
CA PRO A 107 -6.76 -5.70 11.03
C PRO A 107 -6.09 -4.37 10.63
N SER A 108 -6.88 -3.43 10.11
CA SER A 108 -6.37 -2.12 9.64
C SER A 108 -5.74 -1.26 10.75
N GLY A 109 -6.03 -1.56 12.01
CA GLY A 109 -5.47 -0.89 13.19
C GLY A 109 -4.07 -1.36 13.58
N VAL A 110 -3.57 -2.45 12.98
CA VAL A 110 -2.24 -2.98 13.30
C VAL A 110 -1.16 -2.02 12.80
N VAL A 111 -0.30 -1.59 13.73
CA VAL A 111 0.81 -0.66 13.45
C VAL A 111 2.18 -1.33 13.47
N SER A 112 2.27 -2.54 14.06
CA SER A 112 3.51 -3.29 14.24
C SER A 112 3.29 -4.80 14.12
N ILE A 113 4.15 -5.46 13.35
CA ILE A 113 4.29 -6.92 13.23
C ILE A 113 5.72 -7.29 13.65
N GLY A 114 5.87 -8.21 14.60
CA GLY A 114 7.13 -8.62 15.19
C GLY A 114 7.98 -9.56 14.34
N GLU A 115 9.14 -9.94 14.88
CA GLU A 115 10.06 -10.90 14.25
C GLU A 115 9.39 -12.26 14.09
N SER A 116 9.53 -12.90 12.93
CA SER A 116 8.96 -14.23 12.64
C SER A 116 7.45 -14.38 12.89
N ALA A 117 6.70 -13.28 13.04
CA ALA A 117 5.30 -13.32 13.48
C ALA A 117 4.39 -14.19 12.61
N PHE A 118 4.68 -14.28 11.31
CA PHE A 118 4.00 -15.14 10.33
C PHE A 118 5.00 -16.04 9.59
N ALA A 119 6.13 -16.39 10.21
CA ALA A 119 7.09 -17.31 9.61
C ALA A 119 6.51 -18.72 9.48
N SER A 120 6.89 -19.43 8.41
CA SER A 120 6.49 -20.81 8.09
C SER A 120 4.97 -21.02 7.99
N LEU A 121 4.23 -20.03 7.51
CA LEU A 121 2.85 -20.21 7.05
C LEU A 121 2.85 -20.71 5.59
N PHE A 122 3.23 -21.98 5.39
CA PHE A 122 3.50 -22.55 4.07
C PHE A 122 2.33 -22.37 3.08
N GLU A 123 1.10 -22.52 3.54
CA GLU A 123 -0.12 -22.45 2.73
C GLU A 123 -0.69 -21.03 2.54
N LEU A 124 -0.10 -20.00 3.16
CA LEU A 124 -0.62 -18.64 3.10
C LEU A 124 -0.52 -18.08 1.69
N GLN A 125 -1.66 -17.83 1.03
CA GLN A 125 -1.68 -17.45 -0.39
C GLN A 125 -1.59 -15.95 -0.65
N ALA A 126 -2.09 -15.15 0.31
CA ALA A 126 -2.15 -13.70 0.22
C ALA A 126 -2.05 -13.06 1.60
N VAL A 127 -1.42 -11.90 1.66
CA VAL A 127 -1.39 -11.06 2.86
C VAL A 127 -1.62 -9.60 2.47
N ASP A 128 -2.66 -9.01 3.06
CA ASP A 128 -2.93 -7.58 2.95
C ASP A 128 -2.31 -6.85 4.15
N LEU A 129 -1.17 -6.20 3.92
CA LEU A 129 -0.51 -5.41 4.95
C LEU A 129 -1.25 -4.07 5.16
N PRO A 130 -1.58 -3.70 6.40
CA PRO A 130 -2.39 -2.51 6.67
C PRO A 130 -1.64 -1.22 6.32
N SER A 131 -2.36 -0.21 5.83
CA SER A 131 -1.75 1.05 5.38
C SER A 131 -1.08 1.86 6.49
N GLY A 132 -1.52 1.66 7.75
CA GLY A 132 -0.95 2.25 8.96
C GLY A 132 0.24 1.49 9.54
N LEU A 133 0.67 0.38 8.93
CA LEU A 133 1.82 -0.40 9.41
C LEU A 133 3.11 0.43 9.30
N THR A 134 3.83 0.54 10.42
CA THR A 134 5.08 1.31 10.52
C THR A 134 6.28 0.43 10.88
N HIS A 135 6.03 -0.77 11.42
CA HIS A 135 7.06 -1.73 11.76
C HIS A 135 6.72 -3.12 11.22
N LEU A 136 7.72 -3.75 10.60
CA LEU A 136 7.69 -5.12 10.10
C LEU A 136 9.01 -5.77 10.51
N GLY A 137 8.93 -6.75 11.41
CA GLY A 137 10.08 -7.42 11.99
C GLY A 137 10.84 -8.29 11.00
N ASP A 138 12.04 -8.67 11.41
CA ASP A 138 12.90 -9.60 10.66
C ASP A 138 12.17 -10.95 10.51
N ARG A 139 12.41 -11.67 9.41
CA ARG A 139 11.77 -12.98 9.13
C ARG A 139 10.23 -12.99 9.20
N ALA A 140 9.55 -11.85 9.23
CA ALA A 140 8.13 -11.80 9.57
C ALA A 140 7.24 -12.69 8.68
N PHE A 141 7.63 -12.92 7.43
CA PHE A 141 6.98 -13.82 6.46
C PHE A 141 7.97 -14.83 5.85
N GLU A 142 9.01 -15.22 6.60
CA GLU A 142 9.94 -16.27 6.17
C GLU A 142 9.19 -17.58 5.87
N ASP A 143 9.58 -18.27 4.80
CA ASP A 143 8.99 -19.53 4.34
C ASP A 143 7.46 -19.51 4.15
N CYS A 144 6.87 -18.37 3.79
CA CYS A 144 5.49 -18.32 3.31
C CYS A 144 5.44 -18.73 1.82
N TRP A 145 5.52 -20.04 1.55
CA TRP A 145 5.77 -20.59 0.21
C TRP A 145 4.73 -20.21 -0.84
N GLU A 146 3.46 -20.04 -0.45
CA GLU A 146 2.35 -19.81 -1.37
C GLU A 146 1.98 -18.33 -1.59
N ILE A 147 2.62 -17.37 -0.91
CA ILE A 147 2.33 -15.93 -1.11
C ILE A 147 2.72 -15.54 -2.53
N ARG A 148 1.78 -14.98 -3.30
CA ARG A 148 2.01 -14.66 -4.73
C ARG A 148 2.43 -13.23 -5.01
N SER A 149 1.99 -12.30 -4.18
CA SER A 149 2.23 -10.86 -4.34
C SER A 149 2.23 -10.17 -2.99
N VAL A 150 3.13 -9.20 -2.80
CA VAL A 150 3.15 -8.37 -1.59
C VAL A 150 3.22 -6.89 -1.95
N LYS A 151 2.36 -6.10 -1.33
CA LYS A 151 2.41 -4.63 -1.39
C LYS A 151 2.86 -4.09 -0.04
N ILE A 152 4.08 -3.56 0.00
CA ILE A 152 4.64 -2.97 1.21
C ILE A 152 3.96 -1.60 1.47
N PRO A 153 3.39 -1.36 2.67
CA PRO A 153 2.61 -0.16 2.95
C PRO A 153 3.48 1.10 3.11
N PRO A 154 2.91 2.30 2.92
CA PRO A 154 3.66 3.56 2.87
C PRO A 154 4.31 3.99 4.20
N GLY A 155 3.95 3.38 5.33
CA GLY A 155 4.59 3.63 6.62
C GLY A 155 5.94 2.92 6.79
N ILE A 156 6.24 1.91 5.97
CA ILE A 156 7.46 1.11 6.08
C ILE A 156 8.65 1.84 5.44
N THR A 157 9.74 1.91 6.18
CA THR A 157 11.00 2.57 5.76
C THR A 157 12.16 1.59 5.57
N ARG A 158 12.05 0.38 6.13
CA ARG A 158 13.06 -0.68 6.09
C ARG A 158 12.36 -2.04 5.98
N ILE A 159 12.92 -2.93 5.16
CA ILE A 159 12.62 -4.37 5.20
C ILE A 159 13.78 -5.05 5.90
N GLY A 160 13.50 -5.83 6.95
CA GLY A 160 14.50 -6.50 7.76
C GLY A 160 15.13 -7.71 7.08
N PRO A 161 16.24 -8.25 7.62
CA PRO A 161 16.81 -9.52 7.19
C PRO A 161 15.77 -10.64 7.07
N SER A 162 15.87 -11.40 5.99
CA SER A 162 15.03 -12.59 5.69
C SER A 162 13.52 -12.38 5.75
N THR A 163 13.00 -11.14 5.71
CA THR A 163 11.56 -10.85 5.92
C THR A 163 10.63 -11.69 5.05
N PHE A 164 11.00 -11.94 3.78
CA PHE A 164 10.27 -12.78 2.82
C PHE A 164 11.16 -13.91 2.27
N TYR A 165 12.18 -14.33 3.03
CA TYR A 165 13.04 -15.45 2.61
C TYR A 165 12.19 -16.69 2.32
N GLY A 166 12.49 -17.41 1.24
CA GLY A 166 11.80 -18.66 0.90
C GLY A 166 10.34 -18.49 0.44
N CYS A 167 9.86 -17.28 0.16
CA CYS A 167 8.53 -17.06 -0.43
C CYS A 167 8.51 -17.51 -1.92
N ASN A 168 8.51 -18.83 -2.13
CA ASN A 168 8.77 -19.47 -3.43
C ASN A 168 7.77 -19.09 -4.54
N SER A 169 6.53 -18.79 -4.18
CA SER A 169 5.48 -18.36 -5.12
C SER A 169 5.39 -16.86 -5.35
N LEU A 170 6.18 -16.06 -4.63
CA LEU A 170 6.15 -14.60 -4.74
C LEU A 170 6.64 -14.19 -6.11
N SER A 171 5.73 -13.66 -6.94
CA SER A 171 6.02 -13.27 -8.32
C SER A 171 6.26 -11.77 -8.49
N GLU A 172 5.66 -10.97 -7.60
CA GLU A 172 5.80 -9.53 -7.62
C GLU A 172 5.82 -8.90 -6.23
N VAL A 173 6.63 -7.84 -6.11
CA VAL A 173 6.64 -6.98 -4.92
C VAL A 173 6.56 -5.51 -5.33
N THR A 174 5.77 -4.74 -4.59
CA THR A 174 5.72 -3.27 -4.73
C THR A 174 6.18 -2.59 -3.45
N PHE A 175 7.18 -1.73 -3.57
CA PHE A 175 7.79 -0.98 -2.49
C PHE A 175 7.33 0.48 -2.45
N PRO A 176 7.09 1.05 -1.26
CA PRO A 176 6.62 2.42 -1.09
C PRO A 176 7.74 3.43 -1.36
N ALA A 177 7.35 4.70 -1.51
CA ALA A 177 8.31 5.78 -1.73
C ALA A 177 9.20 6.09 -0.51
N THR A 178 8.79 5.63 0.67
CA THR A 178 9.45 5.80 1.97
C THR A 178 10.55 4.77 2.22
N LEU A 179 10.64 3.71 1.41
CA LEU A 179 11.61 2.64 1.62
C LEU A 179 13.03 3.16 1.38
N THR A 180 13.92 2.91 2.34
CA THR A 180 15.32 3.33 2.29
C THR A 180 16.30 2.16 2.35
N HIS A 181 15.87 0.98 2.82
CA HIS A 181 16.74 -0.16 3.03
C HIS A 181 16.00 -1.49 2.87
N ILE A 182 16.67 -2.47 2.25
CA ILE A 182 16.25 -3.87 2.18
C ILE A 182 17.39 -4.70 2.76
N GLY A 183 17.12 -5.44 3.85
CA GLY A 183 18.12 -6.19 4.60
C GLY A 183 18.62 -7.47 3.90
N ASP A 184 19.56 -8.13 4.56
CA ASP A 184 20.23 -9.33 4.06
C ASP A 184 19.21 -10.45 3.80
N TYR A 185 19.32 -11.12 2.65
CA TYR A 185 18.43 -12.22 2.25
C TYR A 185 16.92 -11.91 2.32
N ALA A 186 16.52 -10.62 2.35
CA ALA A 186 15.12 -10.24 2.59
C ALA A 186 14.13 -10.86 1.59
N PHE A 187 14.56 -11.11 0.35
CA PHE A 187 13.85 -11.83 -0.70
C PHE A 187 14.68 -13.02 -1.22
N GLY A 188 15.56 -13.57 -0.37
CA GLY A 188 16.38 -14.72 -0.68
C GLY A 188 15.51 -15.94 -1.01
N SER A 189 15.93 -16.75 -1.98
CA SER A 189 15.19 -17.95 -2.44
C SER A 189 13.75 -17.70 -2.89
N CYS A 190 13.39 -16.49 -3.29
CA CYS A 190 12.10 -16.21 -3.93
C CYS A 190 12.14 -16.59 -5.43
N TRP A 191 12.22 -17.88 -5.76
CA TRP A 191 12.53 -18.36 -7.12
C TRP A 191 11.58 -17.88 -8.23
N ARG A 192 10.34 -17.50 -7.89
CA ARG A 192 9.35 -16.99 -8.86
C ARG A 192 9.29 -15.47 -8.93
N LEU A 193 10.10 -14.75 -8.15
CA LEU A 193 10.07 -13.30 -8.13
C LEU A 193 10.64 -12.76 -9.44
N GLU A 194 9.76 -12.28 -10.31
CA GLU A 194 10.10 -11.79 -11.64
C GLU A 194 10.29 -10.27 -11.65
N TYR A 195 9.67 -9.54 -10.72
CA TYR A 195 9.90 -8.11 -10.67
C TYR A 195 9.60 -7.43 -9.34
N ALA A 196 10.38 -6.37 -9.09
CA ALA A 196 10.21 -5.46 -7.97
C ALA A 196 9.91 -4.05 -8.47
N ARG A 197 8.81 -3.44 -7.99
CA ARG A 197 8.44 -2.07 -8.35
C ARG A 197 8.74 -1.10 -7.22
N PHE A 198 9.45 -0.03 -7.51
CA PHE A 198 9.83 0.98 -6.54
C PHE A 198 9.10 2.30 -6.82
N ALA A 199 8.28 2.74 -5.85
CA ALA A 199 7.63 4.06 -5.92
C ALA A 199 8.55 5.22 -5.54
N GLY A 200 9.69 4.94 -4.89
CA GLY A 200 10.66 5.91 -4.39
C GLY A 200 12.02 5.84 -5.06
N ASN A 201 13.04 6.30 -4.34
CA ASN A 201 14.44 6.17 -4.75
C ASN A 201 14.93 4.73 -4.56
N ALA A 202 16.07 4.40 -5.14
CA ALA A 202 16.74 3.12 -4.91
C ALA A 202 17.11 2.98 -3.43
N PRO A 203 16.69 1.90 -2.74
CA PRO A 203 17.11 1.63 -1.38
C PRO A 203 18.55 1.13 -1.33
N ALA A 204 19.19 1.21 -0.17
CA ALA A 204 20.38 0.41 0.09
C ALA A 204 20.00 -1.07 0.22
N LEU A 205 20.80 -1.96 -0.37
CA LEU A 205 20.62 -3.40 -0.29
C LEU A 205 21.61 -4.00 0.71
N GLY A 206 21.11 -4.92 1.53
CA GLY A 206 21.90 -5.88 2.29
C GLY A 206 22.49 -6.95 1.39
N VAL A 207 23.33 -7.80 1.99
CA VAL A 207 23.98 -8.93 1.31
C VAL A 207 22.89 -9.86 0.79
N ASP A 208 22.99 -10.22 -0.50
CA ASP A 208 22.14 -11.24 -1.11
C ASP A 208 20.63 -10.98 -0.95
N ALA A 209 20.23 -9.70 -0.86
CA ALA A 209 18.85 -9.27 -0.61
C ALA A 209 17.82 -9.87 -1.60
N PHE A 210 18.26 -10.17 -2.82
CA PHE A 210 17.50 -10.83 -3.89
C PHE A 210 18.25 -12.05 -4.44
N ASP A 211 19.01 -12.76 -3.60
CA ASP A 211 19.64 -14.02 -4.03
C ASP A 211 18.61 -15.11 -4.31
N GLY A 212 18.85 -15.94 -5.33
CA GLY A 212 17.89 -16.97 -5.73
C GLY A 212 16.52 -16.43 -6.15
N VAL A 213 16.44 -15.25 -6.77
CA VAL A 213 15.22 -14.81 -7.48
C VAL A 213 15.14 -15.40 -8.89
N SER A 214 14.06 -15.13 -9.62
CA SER A 214 13.91 -15.59 -11.02
C SER A 214 15.06 -15.11 -11.90
N ASN A 215 15.49 -15.93 -12.86
CA ASN A 215 16.45 -15.52 -13.90
C ASN A 215 15.93 -14.38 -14.79
N PHE A 216 14.63 -14.07 -14.72
CA PHE A 216 14.00 -12.95 -15.42
C PHE A 216 13.75 -11.75 -14.50
N PHE A 217 14.33 -11.74 -13.29
CA PHE A 217 14.08 -10.70 -12.30
C PHE A 217 14.52 -9.31 -12.80
N ALA A 218 13.57 -8.38 -12.83
CA ALA A 218 13.81 -6.99 -13.19
C ALA A 218 13.26 -6.01 -12.15
N VAL A 219 14.01 -4.93 -11.91
CA VAL A 219 13.56 -3.81 -11.10
C VAL A 219 12.92 -2.74 -11.96
N TYR A 220 11.82 -2.20 -11.48
CA TYR A 220 11.06 -1.17 -12.17
C TYR A 220 10.97 0.07 -11.29
N SER A 221 11.42 1.20 -11.83
CA SER A 221 11.44 2.48 -11.11
C SER A 221 10.92 3.62 -11.98
N TYR A 222 10.45 4.70 -11.36
CA TYR A 222 9.97 5.87 -12.09
C TYR A 222 11.12 6.78 -12.53
N TYR A 223 10.95 7.58 -13.59
CA TYR A 223 12.03 8.46 -14.10
C TYR A 223 12.50 9.54 -13.12
N TRP A 224 11.72 9.80 -12.05
CA TRP A 224 12.12 10.73 -10.98
C TRP A 224 12.83 10.03 -9.81
N SER A 225 12.83 8.70 -9.78
CA SER A 225 13.53 7.91 -8.78
C SER A 225 15.03 8.10 -8.94
N LYS A 226 15.72 8.40 -7.84
CA LYS A 226 17.17 8.55 -7.79
C LYS A 226 17.83 7.24 -7.37
N GLY A 227 19.08 7.03 -7.78
CA GLY A 227 19.91 5.90 -7.33
C GLY A 227 19.75 4.60 -8.14
N PHE A 228 18.76 4.52 -9.03
CA PHE A 228 18.70 3.45 -10.04
C PHE A 228 19.63 3.76 -11.21
N THR A 229 20.29 2.73 -11.73
CA THR A 229 21.07 2.77 -12.97
C THR A 229 20.35 1.94 -14.04
N TYR A 230 20.68 2.16 -15.32
CA TYR A 230 20.08 1.49 -16.47
C TYR A 230 21.18 1.12 -17.48
N PRO A 231 21.12 -0.05 -18.15
CA PRO A 231 20.03 -1.03 -18.14
C PRO A 231 20.02 -1.95 -16.92
N THR A 232 21.00 -1.84 -16.02
CA THR A 232 21.07 -2.67 -14.79
C THR A 232 21.25 -1.83 -13.53
N TRP A 233 20.81 -2.35 -12.40
CA TRP A 233 21.01 -1.78 -11.05
C TRP A 233 21.39 -2.90 -10.08
N GLN A 234 22.56 -2.77 -9.45
CA GLN A 234 23.12 -3.79 -8.53
C GLN A 234 23.18 -5.20 -9.13
N GLY A 235 23.42 -5.30 -10.45
CA GLY A 235 23.48 -6.57 -11.19
C GLY A 235 22.15 -7.06 -11.75
N PHE A 236 21.02 -6.48 -11.35
CA PHE A 236 19.69 -6.83 -11.85
C PHE A 236 19.30 -5.99 -13.06
N ASP A 237 18.49 -6.55 -13.96
CA ASP A 237 17.87 -5.77 -15.02
C ASP A 237 17.02 -4.65 -14.42
N SER A 238 17.12 -3.46 -14.99
CA SER A 238 16.51 -2.24 -14.46
C SER A 238 15.81 -1.52 -15.60
N GLU A 239 14.53 -1.22 -15.40
CA GLU A 239 13.68 -0.59 -16.38
C GLU A 239 12.89 0.58 -15.79
N LEU A 240 12.68 1.59 -16.64
CA LEU A 240 11.76 2.67 -16.30
C LEU A 240 10.32 2.19 -16.41
N ILE A 241 9.55 2.39 -15.34
CA ILE A 241 8.09 2.29 -15.39
C ILE A 241 7.60 3.35 -16.39
N ARG A 242 7.21 2.88 -17.57
CA ARG A 242 6.64 3.70 -18.62
C ARG A 242 5.20 4.04 -18.25
N ILE A 243 4.95 5.28 -17.87
CA ILE A 243 3.59 5.80 -17.64
C ILE A 243 3.21 6.84 -18.70
N PRO A 244 1.90 7.06 -18.97
CA PRO A 244 1.47 8.27 -19.65
C PRO A 244 1.80 9.50 -18.82
N ARG A 245 2.09 10.63 -19.47
CA ARG A 245 2.38 11.91 -18.80
C ARG A 245 1.56 13.03 -19.40
N LEU A 246 0.57 13.54 -18.68
CA LEU A 246 -0.16 14.73 -19.08
C LEU A 246 0.65 15.98 -18.75
N GLU A 247 1.08 16.70 -19.77
CA GLU A 247 1.67 18.04 -19.65
C GLU A 247 0.90 19.02 -20.53
N ILE A 248 0.59 20.21 -20.00
CA ILE A 248 -0.13 21.26 -20.74
C ILE A 248 0.83 22.40 -21.00
N LEU A 249 1.15 22.65 -22.27
CA LEU A 249 1.96 23.80 -22.65
C LEU A 249 1.06 24.99 -22.96
N GLY A 250 1.44 26.16 -22.46
CA GLY A 250 0.77 27.42 -22.75
C GLY A 250 1.18 28.01 -24.10
N PRO A 251 0.67 29.20 -24.45
CA PRO A 251 0.88 29.82 -25.77
C PRO A 251 2.32 30.17 -26.13
N LYS A 252 3.21 30.18 -25.13
CA LYS A 252 4.65 30.42 -25.30
C LYS A 252 5.45 29.12 -25.37
N GLY A 253 4.80 27.97 -25.44
CA GLY A 253 5.43 26.64 -25.42
C GLY A 253 5.93 26.18 -24.04
N PHE A 254 5.80 27.00 -22.99
CA PHE A 254 6.21 26.62 -21.65
C PHE A 254 5.14 25.80 -20.91
N PRO A 255 5.53 24.80 -20.09
CA PRO A 255 4.61 24.07 -19.24
C PRO A 255 3.83 24.99 -18.30
N LEU A 256 2.52 24.78 -18.23
CA LEU A 256 1.66 25.38 -17.22
C LEU A 256 1.74 24.57 -15.92
N LYS A 257 1.50 25.23 -14.79
CA LYS A 257 1.25 24.56 -13.51
C LYS A 257 -0.23 24.23 -13.37
N ASN A 258 -0.55 23.03 -12.90
CA ASN A 258 -1.93 22.60 -12.66
C ASN A 258 -2.62 23.55 -11.66
N GLY A 259 -3.74 24.16 -12.05
CA GLY A 259 -4.45 25.15 -11.24
C GLY A 259 -3.69 26.46 -11.01
N GLY A 260 -2.59 26.69 -11.74
CA GLY A 260 -1.66 27.80 -11.58
C GLY A 260 -2.14 29.12 -12.17
N THR A 261 -1.19 29.94 -12.66
CA THR A 261 -1.44 31.32 -13.11
C THR A 261 -2.58 31.42 -14.13
N VAL A 262 -3.50 32.36 -13.87
CA VAL A 262 -4.67 32.61 -14.71
C VAL A 262 -4.23 33.09 -16.10
N GLN A 263 -4.79 32.48 -17.13
CA GLN A 263 -4.52 32.80 -18.52
C GLN A 263 -5.41 33.96 -18.97
N ALA A 264 -4.85 35.17 -19.05
CA ALA A 264 -5.58 36.37 -19.43
C ALA A 264 -5.68 36.58 -20.95
N PHE A 265 -6.90 36.70 -21.49
CA PHE A 265 -7.18 36.96 -22.90
C PHE A 265 -7.35 38.45 -23.20
N GLY A 266 -7.37 39.29 -22.16
CA GLY A 266 -7.56 40.73 -22.27
C GLY A 266 -9.00 41.10 -22.64
N ASP A 267 -9.13 42.29 -23.23
CA ASP A 267 -10.42 42.92 -23.48
C ASP A 267 -10.96 42.53 -24.86
N ALA A 268 -12.28 42.32 -24.94
CA ALA A 268 -12.99 42.13 -26.20
C ALA A 268 -14.41 42.70 -26.10
N LYS A 269 -14.92 43.24 -27.23
CA LYS A 269 -16.30 43.76 -27.31
C LYS A 269 -17.32 42.63 -27.21
N VAL A 270 -18.39 42.84 -26.46
CA VAL A 270 -19.45 41.82 -26.27
C VAL A 270 -20.09 41.42 -27.60
N GLY A 271 -20.10 40.10 -27.88
CA GLY A 271 -20.63 39.52 -29.11
C GLY A 271 -19.68 39.59 -30.31
N LYS A 272 -18.43 40.02 -30.12
CA LYS A 272 -17.36 39.95 -31.13
C LYS A 272 -16.33 38.88 -30.74
N ARG A 273 -15.63 38.36 -31.74
CA ARG A 273 -14.52 37.43 -31.53
C ARG A 273 -13.35 38.16 -30.88
N GLY A 274 -12.93 37.68 -29.71
CA GLY A 274 -11.77 38.22 -28.99
C GLY A 274 -10.48 37.48 -29.34
N LYS A 275 -9.48 37.60 -28.46
CA LYS A 275 -8.17 36.97 -28.65
C LYS A 275 -8.26 35.44 -28.55
N SER A 276 -7.36 34.79 -29.29
CA SER A 276 -7.14 33.34 -29.23
C SER A 276 -5.76 33.06 -28.65
N LYS A 277 -5.64 31.90 -27.99
CA LYS A 277 -4.40 31.39 -27.42
C LYS A 277 -4.28 29.90 -27.76
N SER A 278 -3.12 29.49 -28.27
CA SER A 278 -2.80 28.08 -28.51
C SER A 278 -2.32 27.42 -27.24
N TYR A 279 -2.71 26.17 -27.04
CA TYR A 279 -2.27 25.29 -25.97
C TYR A 279 -1.96 23.92 -26.55
N VAL A 280 -1.05 23.20 -25.92
CA VAL A 280 -0.68 21.84 -26.33
C VAL A 280 -0.94 20.88 -25.18
N ILE A 281 -1.63 19.78 -25.47
CA ILE A 281 -1.60 18.58 -24.63
C ILE A 281 -0.41 17.77 -25.12
N ASP A 282 0.59 17.64 -24.28
CA ASP A 282 1.78 16.85 -24.54
C ASP A 282 1.74 15.55 -23.72
N ASN A 283 2.00 14.43 -24.38
CA ASN A 283 2.26 13.18 -23.71
C ASN A 283 3.76 12.95 -23.55
N GLY A 284 4.35 13.57 -22.53
CA GLY A 284 5.78 13.41 -22.22
C GLY A 284 6.17 12.02 -21.68
N GLY A 285 5.24 11.05 -21.71
CA GLY A 285 5.41 9.70 -21.21
C GLY A 285 5.44 8.70 -22.36
N ALA A 286 6.04 7.53 -22.11
CA ALA A 286 6.22 6.51 -23.14
C ALA A 286 4.96 5.68 -23.43
N ARG A 287 3.97 5.67 -22.52
CA ARG A 287 2.68 4.97 -22.72
C ARG A 287 1.60 5.90 -23.25
N GLU A 288 0.59 5.32 -23.88
CA GLU A 288 -0.55 6.06 -24.40
C GLU A 288 -1.28 6.82 -23.27
N LEU A 289 -1.39 8.12 -23.46
CA LEU A 289 -2.23 9.00 -22.67
C LEU A 289 -3.66 8.83 -23.20
N ALA A 290 -4.47 8.07 -22.49
CA ALA A 290 -5.83 7.72 -22.86
C ALA A 290 -6.85 8.47 -21.99
N ASN A 291 -8.13 8.32 -22.33
CA ASN A 291 -9.26 8.95 -21.65
C ASN A 291 -9.14 10.48 -21.56
N ILE A 292 -8.48 11.08 -22.55
CA ILE A 292 -8.31 12.52 -22.61
C ILE A 292 -9.69 13.15 -22.83
N SER A 293 -10.08 13.99 -21.88
CA SER A 293 -11.32 14.76 -21.97
C SER A 293 -11.06 16.19 -21.53
N LEU A 294 -11.72 17.14 -22.20
CA LEU A 294 -11.64 18.56 -21.87
C LEU A 294 -13.06 19.07 -21.61
N THR A 295 -13.28 19.55 -20.39
CA THR A 295 -14.54 20.17 -19.98
C THR A 295 -14.31 21.61 -19.54
N LYS A 296 -15.38 22.41 -19.53
CA LYS A 296 -15.34 23.82 -19.11
C LYS A 296 -16.28 24.03 -17.94
N SER A 297 -15.81 24.72 -16.92
CA SER A 297 -16.59 25.07 -15.72
C SER A 297 -16.46 26.56 -15.40
N GLY A 298 -17.27 27.04 -14.46
CA GLY A 298 -17.36 28.45 -14.07
C GLY A 298 -18.51 29.23 -14.73
N ALA A 299 -18.86 30.35 -14.11
CA ALA A 299 -20.04 31.17 -14.46
C ALA A 299 -20.00 31.70 -15.90
N ASN A 300 -18.79 31.88 -16.48
CA ASN A 300 -18.63 32.40 -17.84
C ASN A 300 -18.00 31.38 -18.80
N LYS A 301 -18.11 30.08 -18.52
CA LYS A 301 -17.58 29.00 -19.38
C LYS A 301 -18.03 29.09 -20.85
N GLY A 302 -19.22 29.64 -21.09
CA GLY A 302 -19.80 29.83 -22.42
C GLY A 302 -19.12 30.91 -23.26
N ASP A 303 -18.26 31.72 -22.65
CA ASP A 303 -17.50 32.80 -23.30
C ASP A 303 -16.14 32.32 -23.81
N PHE A 304 -15.76 31.08 -23.53
CA PHE A 304 -14.51 30.48 -23.99
C PHE A 304 -14.82 29.28 -24.89
N THR A 305 -14.38 29.34 -26.14
CA THR A 305 -14.53 28.25 -27.11
C THR A 305 -13.20 27.53 -27.30
N VAL A 306 -13.25 26.22 -27.50
CA VAL A 306 -12.07 25.35 -27.69
C VAL A 306 -12.17 24.69 -29.05
N THR A 307 -11.14 24.80 -29.87
CA THR A 307 -11.12 24.23 -31.23
C THR A 307 -9.70 23.91 -31.70
N PRO A 308 -9.45 22.72 -32.28
CA PRO A 308 -10.33 21.55 -32.25
C PRO A 308 -10.55 21.06 -30.81
N LEU A 309 -11.57 20.23 -30.58
CA LEU A 309 -11.64 19.49 -29.33
C LEU A 309 -10.49 18.46 -29.30
N PRO A 310 -9.79 18.29 -28.18
CA PRO A 310 -8.71 17.31 -28.09
C PRO A 310 -9.20 15.89 -28.43
N LYS A 311 -8.33 15.10 -29.06
CA LYS A 311 -8.54 13.67 -29.26
C LYS A 311 -8.61 12.96 -27.91
N LYS A 312 -9.30 11.82 -27.85
CA LYS A 312 -9.45 11.02 -26.62
C LYS A 312 -8.19 10.27 -26.21
N SER A 313 -7.20 10.15 -27.10
CA SER A 313 -5.92 9.54 -26.77
C SER A 313 -4.75 10.12 -27.55
N LEU A 314 -3.54 9.88 -27.02
CA LEU A 314 -2.28 10.35 -27.56
C LEU A 314 -1.20 9.28 -27.33
N LYS A 315 -0.56 8.79 -28.40
CA LYS A 315 0.57 7.86 -28.28
C LYS A 315 1.70 8.48 -27.44
N GLY A 316 2.57 7.63 -26.91
CA GLY A 316 3.74 8.08 -26.15
C GLY A 316 4.59 9.08 -26.94
N TYR A 317 5.07 10.13 -26.26
CA TYR A 317 5.90 11.20 -26.84
C TYR A 317 5.28 11.94 -28.02
N LYS A 318 3.95 11.96 -28.11
CA LYS A 318 3.19 12.76 -29.08
C LYS A 318 2.45 13.89 -28.38
N SER A 319 2.12 14.90 -29.17
CA SER A 319 1.45 16.11 -28.70
C SER A 319 0.26 16.42 -29.60
N MET A 320 -0.73 17.16 -29.09
CA MET A 320 -1.81 17.74 -29.89
C MET A 320 -2.12 19.16 -29.44
N GLU A 321 -2.44 20.00 -30.42
CA GLU A 321 -2.78 21.40 -30.21
C GLU A 321 -4.30 21.59 -30.06
N PHE A 322 -4.69 22.53 -29.20
CA PHE A 322 -6.03 23.11 -29.16
C PHE A 322 -5.97 24.61 -28.94
N ILE A 323 -6.90 25.34 -29.54
CA ILE A 323 -6.97 26.80 -29.44
C ILE A 323 -8.14 27.16 -28.53
N VAL A 324 -7.90 28.02 -27.55
CA VAL A 324 -8.93 28.65 -26.75
C VAL A 324 -9.18 30.05 -27.30
N THR A 325 -10.44 30.42 -27.53
CA THR A 325 -10.81 31.76 -27.98
C THR A 325 -11.80 32.37 -26.99
N PHE A 326 -11.55 33.63 -26.61
CA PHE A 326 -12.45 34.39 -25.76
C PHE A 326 -13.46 35.17 -26.60
N ASN A 327 -14.74 34.89 -26.41
CA ASN A 327 -15.88 35.48 -27.10
C ASN A 327 -16.91 35.96 -26.05
N PRO A 328 -16.71 37.15 -25.44
CA PRO A 328 -17.53 37.57 -24.32
C PRO A 328 -19.00 37.74 -24.71
N LYS A 329 -19.89 37.10 -23.95
CA LYS A 329 -21.35 37.23 -24.11
C LYS A 329 -21.95 38.29 -23.19
N GLY A 330 -21.17 38.77 -22.22
CA GLY A 330 -21.58 39.81 -21.26
C GLY A 330 -20.41 40.72 -20.89
N LYS A 331 -20.74 41.87 -20.30
CA LYS A 331 -19.77 42.89 -19.88
C LYS A 331 -19.02 42.45 -18.61
N GLY A 332 -17.93 43.16 -18.32
CA GLY A 332 -17.14 43.00 -17.09
C GLY A 332 -16.16 41.82 -17.15
N THR A 333 -15.60 41.45 -16.00
CA THR A 333 -14.66 40.32 -15.89
C THR A 333 -15.39 39.01 -16.14
N ARG A 334 -14.78 38.15 -16.96
CA ARG A 334 -15.33 36.86 -17.39
C ARG A 334 -14.32 35.77 -17.08
N ASN A 335 -14.69 34.83 -16.20
CA ASN A 335 -13.81 33.77 -15.75
C ASN A 335 -14.37 32.38 -16.09
N ALA A 336 -13.47 31.46 -16.41
CA ALA A 336 -13.77 30.05 -16.63
C ALA A 336 -12.58 29.19 -16.27
N THR A 337 -12.80 27.90 -16.10
CA THR A 337 -11.74 26.90 -15.93
C THR A 337 -11.90 25.84 -17.00
N LEU A 338 -10.79 25.47 -17.64
CA LEU A 338 -10.70 24.22 -18.42
C LEU A 338 -10.24 23.12 -17.48
N LEU A 339 -10.90 21.97 -17.53
CA LEU A 339 -10.55 20.79 -16.78
C LEU A 339 -10.25 19.66 -17.77
N ILE A 340 -8.99 19.26 -17.81
CA ILE A 340 -8.45 18.25 -18.72
C ILE A 340 -8.17 16.99 -17.91
N ARG A 341 -8.82 15.87 -18.21
CA ARG A 341 -8.60 14.58 -17.53
C ARG A 341 -7.89 13.59 -18.43
N SER A 342 -7.20 12.62 -17.84
CA SER A 342 -6.52 11.53 -18.55
C SER A 342 -6.28 10.32 -17.63
N ASN A 343 -5.63 9.28 -18.15
CA ASN A 343 -5.09 8.15 -17.39
C ASN A 343 -3.67 8.38 -16.81
N ASP A 344 -3.14 9.62 -16.77
CA ASP A 344 -1.89 9.90 -16.05
C ASP A 344 -2.13 9.78 -14.54
N PRO A 345 -1.54 8.79 -13.84
CA PRO A 345 -1.80 8.56 -12.43
C PRO A 345 -1.31 9.71 -11.52
N ARG A 346 -0.42 10.58 -12.02
CA ARG A 346 0.09 11.73 -11.25
C ARG A 346 -0.79 12.96 -11.39
N ASN A 347 -1.40 13.13 -12.57
CA ASN A 347 -2.23 14.27 -12.91
C ASN A 347 -3.50 13.78 -13.63
N PRO A 348 -4.38 13.04 -12.91
CA PRO A 348 -5.61 12.52 -13.52
C PRO A 348 -6.58 13.65 -13.92
N ALA A 349 -6.37 14.85 -13.39
CA ALA A 349 -7.10 16.07 -13.68
C ALA A 349 -6.17 17.30 -13.67
N PHE A 350 -6.18 18.08 -14.74
CA PHE A 350 -5.39 19.30 -14.93
C PHE A 350 -6.31 20.51 -15.19
N GLU A 351 -6.17 21.55 -14.37
CA GLU A 351 -6.95 22.76 -14.45
C GLU A 351 -6.17 23.93 -15.10
N VAL A 352 -6.81 24.59 -16.07
CA VAL A 352 -6.34 25.85 -16.65
C VAL A 352 -7.36 26.94 -16.39
N LYS A 353 -7.01 27.90 -15.52
CA LYS A 353 -7.86 29.05 -15.20
C LYS A 353 -7.76 30.10 -16.30
N LEU A 354 -8.89 30.62 -16.75
CA LEU A 354 -9.00 31.59 -17.83
C LEU A 354 -9.68 32.88 -17.34
N THR A 355 -9.24 34.02 -17.89
CA THR A 355 -9.90 35.30 -17.65
C THR A 355 -9.89 36.21 -18.87
N GLY A 356 -10.90 37.07 -19.00
CA GLY A 356 -10.98 38.14 -19.98
C GLY A 356 -11.98 39.21 -19.55
N LYS A 357 -12.06 40.32 -20.28
CA LYS A 357 -12.99 41.41 -19.98
C LYS A 357 -13.89 41.69 -21.18
N GLY A 358 -15.20 41.61 -20.96
CA GLY A 358 -16.21 42.03 -21.92
C GLY A 358 -16.42 43.54 -21.87
N LEU A 359 -16.11 44.24 -22.96
CA LEU A 359 -16.39 45.66 -23.12
C LEU A 359 -17.77 45.89 -23.75
N ALA A 360 -18.34 47.08 -23.54
CA ALA A 360 -19.52 47.50 -24.27
C ALA A 360 -19.28 47.42 -25.80
N ARG A 361 -20.37 47.20 -26.56
CA ARG A 361 -20.32 47.02 -28.01
C ARG A 361 -19.75 48.24 -28.73
#